data_AF-A0A559IDC9-F1
#
_entry.id   AF-A0A559IDC9-F1
#
_cell.length_a   1.000
_cell.length_b   1.000
_cell.length_c   1.000
_cell.angle_alpha   90.00
_cell.angle_beta   90.00
_cell.angle_gamma   90.00
#
_symmetry.space_group_name_H-M   'P 1'
#
loop_
_entity.id
_entity.type
_entity.pdbx_description
1 polymer ?
#
loop_
_entity_poly.entity_id
_entity_poly.type
_entity_poly.pdbx_seq_one_letter_code
_entity_poly.pdbx_strand_id
1 'polypeptide(L)'
;MDHSDEGFWCDHCDGFTYYSGTQHHRFTLILEEKGQAVTPVPSVPIKLKKQLSPLRYPGGKSKFIPVLYHKLQEGKYKTLVSPYTGGGSAELALLEAGVIDKLILNDKDVGIYALFWVIKHMPEELVKRIRSCKPTHRMYFDAQQVVKADYVGCTLIEAAWITLLVNRLAFSGIYYANPLGGRHGAKEELLSRWNPEQLCSRIETIHHLADRYEILNQDACELIEEEYWRPTTTIFIDPPYVAKGKSLYRHYYDESEHYRLQLLLDSLHSGTPGADIILTYDNAPLIERIYQYPSIEKLCRVYSI
;
A
#
# COMPACT_ATOMS: atom_id res chain seq x y z
N MET A 1 -34.92 11.24 7.80
CA MET A 1 -34.51 9.83 7.66
C MET A 1 -33.96 9.67 6.25
N ASP A 2 -32.64 9.60 6.13
CA ASP A 2 -32.03 9.17 4.87
C ASP A 2 -32.24 7.67 4.72
N HIS A 3 -32.71 7.28 3.54
CA HIS A 3 -33.08 5.92 3.19
C HIS A 3 -32.07 5.36 2.19
N SER A 4 -31.59 4.14 2.44
CA SER A 4 -30.92 3.33 1.43
C SER A 4 -31.75 2.07 1.17
N ASP A 5 -31.43 1.33 0.11
CA ASP A 5 -32.10 0.05 -0.18
C ASP A 5 -31.93 -0.98 0.96
N GLU A 6 -30.94 -0.78 1.84
CA GLU A 6 -30.57 -1.70 2.92
C GLU A 6 -31.14 -1.30 4.30
N GLY A 7 -31.62 -0.05 4.48
CA GLY A 7 -32.07 0.45 5.77
C GLY A 7 -32.32 1.96 5.85
N PHE A 8 -32.33 2.49 7.08
CA PHE A 8 -32.54 3.92 7.33
C PHE A 8 -31.62 4.46 8.45
N TRP A 9 -31.26 5.73 8.34
CA TRP A 9 -30.58 6.46 9.41
C TRP A 9 -31.56 6.90 10.51
N CYS A 10 -31.19 6.69 11.78
CA CYS A 10 -31.98 7.08 12.93
C CYS A 10 -31.28 8.19 13.74
N ASP A 11 -31.84 9.40 13.70
CA ASP A 11 -31.31 10.58 14.40
C ASP A 11 -31.35 10.44 15.94
N HIS A 12 -32.12 9.48 16.47
CA HIS A 12 -32.23 9.27 17.92
C HIS A 12 -31.15 8.36 18.49
N CYS A 13 -30.69 7.35 17.74
CA CYS A 13 -29.60 6.49 18.17
C CYS A 13 -28.27 6.83 17.47
N ASP A 14 -28.26 7.82 16.58
CA ASP A 14 -27.10 8.26 15.80
C ASP A 14 -26.46 7.08 15.04
N GLY A 15 -27.31 6.28 14.39
CA GLY A 15 -26.90 5.02 13.78
C GLY A 15 -27.81 4.51 12.67
N PHE A 16 -27.24 3.66 11.82
CA PHE A 16 -27.96 3.06 10.70
C PHE A 16 -28.67 1.76 11.10
N THR A 17 -29.97 1.67 10.81
CA THR A 17 -30.81 0.49 11.10
C THR A 17 -31.16 -0.25 9.82
N TYR A 18 -30.74 -1.51 9.72
CA TYR A 18 -31.00 -2.37 8.57
C TYR A 18 -32.40 -2.97 8.62
N TYR A 19 -33.06 -3.05 7.47
CA TYR A 19 -34.39 -3.69 7.38
C TYR A 19 -34.37 -5.19 7.71
N SER A 20 -33.23 -5.87 7.50
CA SER A 20 -33.07 -7.31 7.74
C SER A 20 -32.87 -7.69 9.23
N GLY A 21 -32.74 -6.71 10.13
CA GLY A 21 -32.63 -6.90 11.59
C GLY A 21 -31.41 -7.69 12.09
N THR A 22 -30.53 -8.16 11.19
CA THR A 22 -29.45 -9.12 11.51
C THR A 22 -28.12 -8.81 10.82
N GLN A 23 -28.10 -7.94 9.82
CA GLN A 23 -26.86 -7.52 9.15
C GLN A 23 -26.38 -6.21 9.75
N HIS A 24 -25.13 -6.20 10.19
CA HIS A 24 -24.36 -4.98 10.37
C HIS A 24 -23.27 -5.02 9.29
N HIS A 25 -23.14 -3.98 8.46
CA HIS A 25 -22.03 -3.84 7.53
C HIS A 25 -20.72 -3.86 8.33
N ARG A 26 -19.98 -4.96 8.32
CA ARG A 26 -18.67 -5.06 8.99
C ARG A 26 -17.56 -4.95 7.96
N PHE A 27 -16.58 -4.11 8.23
CA PHE A 27 -15.33 -4.16 7.48
C PHE A 27 -14.50 -5.37 7.88
N THR A 28 -13.56 -5.75 7.02
CA THR A 28 -12.69 -6.90 7.24
C THR A 28 -11.37 -6.44 7.85
N LEU A 29 -10.97 -7.02 8.98
CA LEU A 29 -9.65 -6.83 9.60
C LEU A 29 -8.84 -8.12 9.48
N ILE A 30 -7.73 -8.07 8.75
CA ILE A 30 -6.81 -9.20 8.59
C ILE A 30 -5.57 -8.97 9.44
N LEU A 31 -5.39 -9.82 10.45
CA LEU A 31 -4.24 -9.83 11.35
C LEU A 31 -3.16 -10.77 10.80
N GLU A 32 -1.99 -10.22 10.51
CA GLU A 32 -0.85 -10.99 10.01
C GLU A 32 0.00 -11.54 11.18
N GLU A 33 0.11 -12.86 11.24
CA GLU A 33 0.89 -13.57 12.25
C GLU A 33 2.10 -14.26 11.63
N LYS A 34 3.21 -14.32 12.39
CA LYS A 34 4.31 -15.23 12.06
C LYS A 34 3.94 -16.62 12.54
N GLY A 35 3.90 -17.58 11.62
CA GLY A 35 3.61 -18.98 11.93
C GLY A 35 4.56 -19.93 11.20
N GLN A 36 4.57 -21.19 11.64
CA GLN A 36 5.32 -22.26 10.98
C GLN A 36 4.59 -22.82 9.75
N ALA A 37 3.26 -22.71 9.71
CA ALA A 37 2.43 -23.10 8.58
C ALA A 37 1.80 -21.85 7.94
N VAL A 38 1.84 -21.79 6.61
CA VAL A 38 1.21 -20.70 5.84
C VAL A 38 -0.29 -20.99 5.73
N THR A 39 -1.14 -20.00 6.00
CA THR A 39 -2.59 -20.13 5.73
C THR A 39 -2.79 -20.42 4.23
N PRO A 40 -3.45 -21.53 3.85
CA PRO A 40 -3.71 -21.83 2.46
C PRO A 40 -4.57 -20.73 1.83
N VAL A 41 -4.12 -20.16 0.71
CA VAL A 41 -4.91 -19.19 -0.04
C VAL A 41 -5.39 -19.86 -1.33
N PRO A 42 -6.70 -19.85 -1.64
CA PRO A 42 -7.21 -20.47 -2.85
C PRO A 42 -6.54 -19.88 -4.11
N SER A 43 -6.35 -20.72 -5.12
CA SER A 43 -5.84 -20.27 -6.42
C SER A 43 -6.79 -19.27 -7.06
N VAL A 44 -6.23 -18.24 -7.68
CA VAL A 44 -6.99 -17.24 -8.44
C VAL A 44 -7.08 -17.70 -9.90
N PRO A 45 -8.24 -17.63 -10.56
CA PRO A 45 -8.43 -18.12 -11.93
C PRO A 45 -7.76 -17.25 -13.00
N ILE A 46 -7.21 -16.10 -12.62
CA ILE A 46 -6.52 -15.14 -13.49
C ILE A 46 -5.04 -15.01 -13.15
N LYS A 47 -4.23 -14.61 -14.13
CA LYS A 47 -2.80 -14.38 -13.94
C LYS A 47 -2.55 -12.99 -13.34
N LEU A 48 -2.09 -12.97 -12.09
CA LEU A 48 -1.70 -11.75 -11.40
C LEU A 48 -0.20 -11.48 -11.56
N LYS A 49 0.20 -10.33 -12.13
CA LYS A 49 1.62 -9.92 -12.22
C LYS A 49 2.17 -9.47 -10.86
N LYS A 50 2.57 -10.43 -10.03
CA LYS A 50 3.03 -10.21 -8.64
C LYS A 50 4.31 -9.38 -8.47
N GLN A 51 5.02 -9.07 -9.55
CA GLN A 51 6.29 -8.32 -9.54
C GLN A 51 6.23 -7.14 -10.52
N LEU A 52 5.17 -6.35 -10.44
CA LEU A 52 5.00 -5.17 -11.27
C LEU A 52 5.64 -3.91 -10.67
N SER A 53 5.59 -3.75 -9.34
CA SER A 53 6.24 -2.60 -8.68
C SER A 53 7.74 -2.53 -8.97
N PRO A 54 8.29 -1.33 -9.25
CA PRO A 54 9.74 -1.15 -9.38
C PRO A 54 10.46 -1.25 -8.03
N LEU A 55 9.74 -1.12 -6.92
CA LEU A 55 10.29 -1.13 -5.57
C LEU A 55 10.33 -2.52 -4.96
N ARG A 56 11.32 -2.74 -4.09
CA ARG A 56 11.27 -3.76 -3.04
C ARG A 56 10.79 -3.08 -1.77
N TYR A 57 9.52 -3.27 -1.42
CA TYR A 57 8.96 -2.65 -0.24
C TYR A 57 8.83 -3.66 0.91
N PRO A 58 9.19 -3.27 2.15
CA PRO A 58 8.87 -4.04 3.34
C PRO A 58 7.39 -4.43 3.40
N GLY A 59 7.08 -5.62 3.91
CA GLY A 59 5.70 -6.12 3.94
C GLY A 59 5.16 -6.63 2.60
N GLY A 60 5.88 -6.43 1.49
CA GLY A 60 5.57 -6.85 0.11
C GLY A 60 4.38 -7.79 -0.03
N LYS A 61 3.19 -7.21 -0.19
CA LYS A 61 1.89 -7.88 -0.28
C LYS A 61 1.72 -8.74 -1.54
N SER A 62 2.80 -9.06 -2.26
CA SER A 62 2.76 -9.94 -3.44
C SER A 62 2.20 -11.34 -3.13
N LYS A 63 2.42 -11.82 -1.90
CA LYS A 63 1.79 -13.04 -1.36
C LYS A 63 0.35 -12.83 -0.89
N PHE A 64 -0.05 -11.58 -0.63
CA PHE A 64 -1.39 -11.20 -0.20
C PHE A 64 -2.34 -10.91 -1.38
N ILE A 65 -1.83 -10.65 -2.58
CA ILE A 65 -2.66 -10.38 -3.78
C ILE A 65 -3.80 -11.39 -3.94
N PRO A 66 -3.58 -12.72 -3.80
CA PRO A 66 -4.66 -13.68 -3.90
C PRO A 66 -5.70 -13.56 -2.77
N VAL A 67 -5.28 -13.18 -1.56
CA VAL A 67 -6.21 -12.92 -0.45
C VAL A 67 -7.05 -11.69 -0.78
N LEU A 68 -6.41 -10.58 -1.16
CA LEU A 68 -7.10 -9.35 -1.52
C LEU A 68 -8.10 -9.60 -2.65
N TYR A 69 -7.71 -10.33 -3.70
CA TYR A 69 -8.60 -10.74 -4.80
C TYR A 69 -9.89 -11.40 -4.30
N HIS A 70 -9.80 -12.36 -3.38
CA HIS A 70 -10.98 -13.07 -2.85
C HIS A 70 -11.80 -12.24 -1.85
N LYS A 71 -11.27 -11.11 -1.38
CA LYS A 71 -11.99 -10.19 -0.49
C LYS A 71 -12.79 -9.14 -1.25
N LEU A 72 -12.38 -8.81 -2.46
CA LEU A 72 -13.14 -7.92 -3.34
C LEU A 72 -14.53 -8.55 -3.62
N GLN A 73 -15.58 -7.84 -3.25
CA GLN A 73 -16.99 -8.30 -3.34
C GLN A 73 -17.58 -8.14 -4.75
N GLU A 74 -17.93 -9.24 -5.43
CA GLU A 74 -18.40 -9.21 -6.82
C GLU A 74 -19.50 -8.14 -7.03
N GLY A 75 -19.33 -7.28 -8.02
CA GLY A 75 -20.27 -6.20 -8.34
C GLY A 75 -20.14 -4.91 -7.51
N LYS A 76 -19.32 -4.88 -6.45
CA LYS A 76 -19.06 -3.68 -5.62
C LYS A 76 -17.68 -3.04 -5.79
N TYR A 77 -16.78 -3.58 -6.62
CA TYR A 77 -15.45 -3.01 -6.84
C TYR A 77 -15.24 -2.49 -8.28
N LYS A 78 -15.21 -1.17 -8.45
CA LYS A 78 -14.64 -0.52 -9.64
C LYS A 78 -13.39 0.26 -9.28
N THR A 79 -13.42 0.91 -8.12
CA THR A 79 -12.32 1.74 -7.62
C THR A 79 -11.69 1.07 -6.40
N LEU A 80 -10.38 0.87 -6.45
CA LEU A 80 -9.59 0.53 -5.26
C LEU A 80 -8.89 1.80 -4.77
N VAL A 81 -9.01 2.10 -3.49
CA VAL A 81 -8.28 3.20 -2.84
C VAL A 81 -7.26 2.60 -1.90
N SER A 82 -5.99 3.01 -2.01
CA SER A 82 -4.90 2.57 -1.14
C SER A 82 -4.28 3.78 -0.42
N PRO A 83 -4.78 4.15 0.77
CA PRO A 83 -4.31 5.31 1.53
C PRO A 83 -2.84 5.20 1.98
N TYR A 84 -2.30 3.98 2.02
CA TYR A 84 -0.94 3.64 2.47
C TYR A 84 -0.24 2.76 1.42
N THR A 85 -0.12 3.25 0.20
CA THR A 85 0.29 2.47 -0.97
C THR A 85 1.66 1.80 -0.81
N GLY A 86 2.64 2.50 -0.25
CA GLY A 86 4.02 2.05 -0.17
C GLY A 86 4.56 1.59 -1.53
N GLY A 87 4.82 0.29 -1.67
CA GLY A 87 5.29 -0.29 -2.92
C GLY A 87 4.22 -0.49 -4.00
N GLY A 88 2.92 -0.38 -3.71
CA GLY A 88 1.82 -0.54 -4.67
C GLY A 88 1.74 -1.92 -5.36
N SER A 89 2.38 -2.95 -4.80
CA SER A 89 2.54 -4.23 -5.52
C SER A 89 1.24 -5.01 -5.70
N ALA A 90 0.30 -4.91 -4.75
CA ALA A 90 -0.97 -5.64 -4.84
C ALA A 90 -1.97 -4.88 -5.70
N GLU A 91 -2.05 -3.58 -5.48
CA GLU A 91 -2.87 -2.61 -6.17
C GLU A 91 -2.61 -2.63 -7.68
N LEU A 92 -1.35 -2.48 -8.08
CA LEU A 92 -0.97 -2.49 -9.50
C LEU A 92 -1.23 -3.84 -10.15
N ALA A 93 -1.07 -4.95 -9.42
CA ALA A 93 -1.34 -6.27 -9.95
C ALA A 93 -2.84 -6.52 -10.19
N LEU A 94 -3.71 -5.99 -9.33
CA LEU A 94 -5.16 -6.04 -9.50
C LEU A 94 -5.61 -5.15 -10.66
N LEU A 95 -5.04 -3.94 -10.77
CA LEU A 95 -5.32 -3.02 -11.88
C LEU A 95 -4.92 -3.61 -13.23
N GLU A 96 -3.68 -4.11 -13.31
CA GLU A 96 -3.14 -4.68 -14.55
C GLU A 96 -3.91 -5.92 -15.01
N ALA A 97 -4.35 -6.76 -14.07
CA ALA A 97 -5.13 -7.95 -14.37
C ALA A 97 -6.61 -7.66 -14.69
N GLY A 98 -7.04 -6.40 -14.64
CA GLY A 98 -8.42 -5.99 -14.92
C GLY A 98 -9.42 -6.38 -13.83
N VAL A 99 -8.94 -6.64 -12.60
CA VAL A 99 -9.82 -6.94 -11.46
C VAL A 99 -10.53 -5.69 -10.98
N ILE A 100 -9.86 -4.54 -11.05
CA ILE A 100 -10.39 -3.22 -10.71
C ILE A 100 -10.27 -2.31 -11.93
N ASP A 101 -11.21 -1.39 -12.09
CA ASP A 101 -11.23 -0.46 -13.23
C ASP A 101 -10.31 0.74 -12.98
N LYS A 102 -10.38 1.29 -11.77
CA LYS A 102 -9.67 2.48 -11.30
C LYS A 102 -8.92 2.22 -10.01
N LEU A 103 -7.81 2.94 -9.84
CA LEU A 103 -6.96 2.85 -8.67
C LEU A 103 -6.58 4.25 -8.17
N ILE A 104 -6.81 4.53 -6.89
CA ILE A 104 -6.31 5.73 -6.21
C ILE A 104 -5.19 5.29 -5.28
N LEU A 105 -3.98 5.69 -5.62
CA LEU A 105 -2.79 5.50 -4.78
C LEU A 105 -2.59 6.74 -3.92
N ASN A 106 -2.21 6.54 -2.67
CA ASN A 106 -1.77 7.61 -1.77
C ASN A 106 -0.64 7.12 -0.87
N ASP A 107 0.34 7.98 -0.65
CA ASP A 107 1.35 7.74 0.37
C ASP A 107 1.87 9.08 0.90
N LYS A 108 2.11 9.17 2.21
CA LYS A 108 2.68 10.36 2.85
C LYS A 108 4.16 10.53 2.52
N ASP A 109 4.86 9.46 2.13
CA ASP A 109 6.24 9.54 1.70
C ASP A 109 6.36 10.21 0.32
N VAL A 110 6.91 11.43 0.32
CA VAL A 110 7.19 12.23 -0.88
C VAL A 110 7.96 11.44 -1.95
N GLY A 111 8.86 10.54 -1.56
CA GLY A 111 9.60 9.72 -2.52
C GLY A 111 8.73 8.70 -3.24
N ILE A 112 7.79 8.07 -2.52
CA ILE A 112 6.82 7.13 -3.09
C ILE A 112 5.85 7.87 -4.02
N TYR A 113 5.29 8.98 -3.54
CA TYR A 113 4.46 9.88 -4.34
C TYR A 113 5.18 10.30 -5.64
N ALA A 114 6.38 10.87 -5.50
CA ALA A 114 7.17 11.35 -6.63
C ALA A 114 7.47 10.25 -7.64
N LEU A 115 7.81 9.04 -7.17
CA LEU A 115 8.07 7.91 -8.05
C LEU A 115 6.87 7.58 -8.92
N PHE A 116 5.70 7.35 -8.33
CA PHE A 116 4.50 6.99 -9.10
C PHE A 116 3.97 8.14 -9.95
N TRP A 117 4.15 9.39 -9.49
CA TRP A 117 3.83 10.59 -10.26
C TRP A 117 4.69 10.69 -11.52
N VAL A 118 6.01 10.52 -11.39
CA VAL A 118 6.93 10.56 -12.54
C VAL A 118 6.69 9.37 -13.48
N ILE A 119 6.41 8.17 -12.97
CA ILE A 119 6.02 7.03 -13.82
C ILE A 119 4.74 7.35 -14.61
N LYS A 120 3.76 8.00 -13.99
CA LYS A 120 2.49 8.38 -14.64
C LYS A 120 2.71 9.40 -15.75
N HIS A 121 3.47 10.46 -15.47
CA HIS A 121 3.49 11.65 -16.30
C HIS A 121 4.72 11.77 -17.22
N MET A 122 5.87 11.23 -16.81
CA MET A 122 7.16 11.44 -17.48
C MET A 122 8.08 10.19 -17.34
N PRO A 123 7.61 8.99 -17.74
CA PRO A 123 8.35 7.73 -17.51
C PRO A 123 9.74 7.72 -18.17
N GLU A 124 9.90 8.45 -19.28
CA GLU A 124 11.14 8.55 -20.05
C GLU A 124 12.31 9.12 -19.25
N GLU A 125 12.03 10.03 -18.30
CA GLU A 125 13.05 10.60 -17.42
C GLU A 125 13.69 9.52 -16.53
N LEU A 126 12.87 8.61 -15.99
CA LEU A 126 13.38 7.48 -15.21
C LEU A 126 14.05 6.44 -16.10
N VAL A 127 13.44 6.06 -17.22
CA VAL A 127 13.99 5.06 -18.15
C VAL A 127 15.38 5.47 -18.65
N LYS A 128 15.55 6.73 -19.03
CA LYS A 128 16.84 7.28 -19.48
C LYS A 128 17.90 7.22 -18.38
N ARG A 129 17.54 7.61 -17.15
CA ARG A 129 18.45 7.56 -15.99
C ARG A 129 18.83 6.12 -15.65
N ILE A 130 17.89 5.18 -15.66
CA ILE A 130 18.13 3.76 -15.36
C ILE A 130 19.10 3.14 -16.38
N ARG A 131 18.89 3.37 -17.68
CA ARG A 131 19.72 2.80 -18.75
C ARG A 131 21.15 3.36 -18.78
N SER A 132 21.33 4.62 -18.40
CA SER A 132 22.63 5.29 -18.44
C SER A 132 23.43 5.17 -17.14
N CYS A 133 22.75 4.95 -16.01
CA CYS A 133 23.37 4.91 -14.70
C CYS A 133 24.19 3.62 -14.49
N LYS A 134 25.40 3.80 -13.95
CA LYS A 134 26.23 2.72 -13.39
C LYS A 134 26.34 2.94 -11.88
N PRO A 135 25.42 2.38 -11.06
CA PRO A 135 25.39 2.71 -9.64
C PRO A 135 26.67 2.32 -8.91
N THR A 136 26.98 3.07 -7.85
CA THR A 136 28.14 2.87 -6.97
C THR A 136 27.74 3.06 -5.51
N HIS A 137 28.54 2.57 -4.57
CA HIS A 137 28.33 2.83 -3.14
C HIS A 137 28.30 4.32 -2.81
N ARG A 138 29.12 5.14 -3.47
CA ARG A 138 29.11 6.59 -3.29
C ARG A 138 27.75 7.18 -3.68
N MET A 139 27.26 6.85 -4.88
CA MET A 139 25.93 7.31 -5.32
C MET A 139 24.83 6.86 -4.37
N TYR A 140 24.93 5.63 -3.83
CA TYR A 140 23.99 5.14 -2.82
C TYR A 140 24.00 6.02 -1.56
N PHE A 141 25.17 6.28 -0.97
CA PHE A 141 25.25 7.07 0.26
C PHE A 141 24.84 8.52 0.04
N ASP A 142 25.26 9.14 -1.07
CA ASP A 142 24.87 10.50 -1.44
C ASP A 142 23.34 10.60 -1.57
N ALA A 143 22.72 9.67 -2.32
CA ALA A 143 21.27 9.60 -2.46
C ALA A 143 20.56 9.28 -1.13
N GLN A 144 21.13 8.40 -0.30
CA GLN A 144 20.57 8.05 1.01
C GLN A 144 20.51 9.27 1.95
N GLN A 145 21.49 10.17 1.91
CA GLN A 145 21.44 11.39 2.71
C GLN A 145 20.25 12.28 2.29
N VAL A 146 19.96 12.35 0.99
CA VAL A 146 18.80 13.10 0.49
C VAL A 146 17.49 12.49 1.00
N VAL A 147 17.35 11.16 0.99
CA VAL A 147 16.16 10.50 1.56
C VAL A 147 16.03 10.78 3.06
N LYS A 148 17.14 10.76 3.81
CA LYS A 148 17.16 11.06 5.25
C LYS A 148 16.86 12.53 5.56
N ALA A 149 17.17 13.42 4.62
CA ALA A 149 16.84 14.84 4.67
C ALA A 149 15.46 15.14 4.06
N ASP A 150 14.57 14.15 3.94
CA ASP A 150 13.20 14.27 3.42
C ASP A 150 13.12 14.98 2.06
N TYR A 151 14.07 14.68 1.17
CA TYR A 151 14.10 15.22 -0.20
C TYR A 151 14.08 16.77 -0.25
N VAL A 152 14.53 17.45 0.82
CA VAL A 152 14.54 18.91 0.89
C VAL A 152 15.31 19.50 -0.30
N GLY A 153 14.64 20.35 -1.06
CA GLY A 153 15.21 21.02 -2.24
C GLY A 153 15.21 20.17 -3.52
N CYS A 154 14.67 18.95 -3.51
CA CYS A 154 14.56 18.12 -4.70
C CYS A 154 13.30 18.44 -5.51
N THR A 155 13.43 18.36 -6.83
CA THR A 155 12.30 18.22 -7.76
C THR A 155 11.67 16.83 -7.64
N LEU A 156 10.44 16.65 -8.13
CA LEU A 156 9.79 15.32 -8.17
C LEU A 156 10.60 14.29 -8.97
N ILE A 157 11.25 14.71 -10.06
CA ILE A 157 12.09 13.82 -10.87
C ILE A 157 13.32 13.35 -10.08
N GLU A 158 13.95 14.25 -9.32
CA GLU A 158 15.08 13.91 -8.45
C GLU A 158 14.66 13.00 -7.31
N ALA A 159 13.56 13.31 -6.62
CA ALA A 159 13.01 12.49 -5.55
C ALA A 159 12.70 11.07 -6.07
N ALA A 160 11.95 10.94 -7.17
CA ALA A 160 11.64 9.66 -7.80
C ALA A 160 12.89 8.83 -8.13
N TRP A 161 13.90 9.47 -8.72
CA TRP A 161 15.17 8.82 -9.07
C TRP A 161 15.92 8.34 -7.82
N ILE A 162 16.02 9.19 -6.80
CA ILE A 162 16.70 8.90 -5.54
C ILE A 162 16.00 7.77 -4.78
N THR A 163 14.67 7.82 -4.70
CA THR A 163 13.85 6.76 -4.08
C THR A 163 14.11 5.41 -4.75
N LEU A 164 14.07 5.36 -6.08
CA LEU A 164 14.34 4.12 -6.82
C LEU A 164 15.78 3.63 -6.61
N LEU A 165 16.77 4.53 -6.72
CA LEU A 165 18.18 4.18 -6.58
C LEU A 165 18.49 3.62 -5.19
N VAL A 166 18.07 4.31 -4.13
CA VAL A 166 18.27 3.86 -2.75
C VAL A 166 17.55 2.53 -2.53
N ASN A 167 16.28 2.42 -2.94
CA ASN A 167 15.51 1.19 -2.74
C ASN A 167 16.14 -0.04 -3.42
N ARG A 168 16.63 0.09 -4.66
CA ARG A 168 17.21 -1.04 -5.39
C ARG A 168 18.57 -1.48 -4.86
N LEU A 169 19.32 -0.56 -4.27
CA LEU A 169 20.67 -0.81 -3.76
C LEU A 169 20.70 -1.13 -2.26
N ALA A 170 19.65 -0.79 -1.51
CA ALA A 170 19.56 -1.04 -0.08
C ALA A 170 19.28 -2.51 0.26
N PHE A 171 19.84 -2.99 1.37
CA PHE A 171 19.39 -4.22 1.99
C PHE A 171 17.90 -4.12 2.32
N SER A 172 17.12 -5.10 1.86
CA SER A 172 15.65 -5.10 1.96
C SER A 172 14.88 -3.91 1.40
N GLY A 173 15.53 -3.04 0.62
CA GLY A 173 14.89 -1.83 0.09
C GLY A 173 14.55 -0.80 1.16
N ILE A 174 15.10 -0.96 2.37
CA ILE A 174 14.88 -0.07 3.51
C ILE A 174 15.80 1.14 3.38
N TYR A 175 15.24 2.35 3.39
CA TYR A 175 15.97 3.57 3.05
C TYR A 175 17.19 3.85 3.94
N TYR A 176 17.16 3.45 5.22
CA TYR A 176 18.26 3.66 6.16
C TYR A 176 19.25 2.48 6.25
N ALA A 177 18.99 1.37 5.54
CA ALA A 177 19.84 0.19 5.62
C ALA A 177 21.22 0.41 4.97
N ASN A 178 22.13 -0.54 5.19
CA ASN A 178 23.36 -0.61 4.41
C ASN A 178 23.05 -1.05 2.97
N PRO A 179 23.91 -0.71 2.00
CA PRO A 179 23.76 -1.23 0.65
C PRO A 179 23.94 -2.76 0.62
N LEU A 180 23.42 -3.40 -0.43
CA LEU A 180 23.65 -4.82 -0.71
C LEU A 180 25.17 -5.10 -0.82
N GLY A 181 25.62 -6.22 -0.26
CA GLY A 181 27.06 -6.51 -0.07
C GLY A 181 27.72 -5.76 1.09
N GLY A 182 27.02 -4.83 1.76
CA GLY A 182 27.57 -4.03 2.84
C GLY A 182 28.34 -2.79 2.34
N ARG A 183 28.80 -1.95 3.29
CA ARG A 183 29.36 -0.61 3.00
C ARG A 183 30.59 -0.63 2.09
N HIS A 184 31.35 -1.72 2.12
CA HIS A 184 32.58 -1.94 1.34
C HIS A 184 32.50 -3.25 0.55
N GLY A 185 31.30 -3.72 0.24
CA GLY A 185 31.06 -4.96 -0.50
C GLY A 185 31.46 -4.90 -1.97
N ALA A 186 31.44 -6.05 -2.62
CA ALA A 186 31.72 -6.14 -4.05
C ALA A 186 30.65 -5.40 -4.87
N LYS A 187 31.03 -4.92 -6.06
CA LYS A 187 30.10 -4.21 -6.95
C LYS A 187 28.98 -5.13 -7.42
N GLU A 188 29.29 -6.40 -7.63
CA GLU A 188 28.35 -7.44 -8.07
C GLU A 188 27.25 -7.65 -7.03
N GLU A 189 27.60 -7.61 -5.73
CA GLU A 189 26.64 -7.74 -4.63
C GLU A 189 25.73 -6.51 -4.52
N LEU A 190 26.31 -5.30 -4.61
CA LEU A 190 25.57 -4.04 -4.66
C LEU A 190 24.53 -4.04 -5.78
N LEU A 191 24.92 -4.52 -6.96
CA LEU A 191 24.12 -4.50 -8.18
C LEU A 191 23.27 -5.76 -8.37
N SER A 192 23.27 -6.71 -7.43
CA SER A 192 22.50 -7.97 -7.51
C SER A 192 21.00 -7.77 -7.76
N ARG A 193 20.48 -6.57 -7.48
CA ARG A 193 19.08 -6.17 -7.72
C ARG A 193 18.92 -5.03 -8.71
N TRP A 194 19.99 -4.55 -9.32
CA TRP A 194 19.95 -3.52 -10.35
C TRP A 194 19.86 -4.19 -11.73
N ASN A 195 18.63 -4.42 -12.20
CA ASN A 195 18.36 -4.91 -13.55
C ASN A 195 17.67 -3.81 -14.35
N PRO A 196 18.42 -3.04 -15.16
CA PRO A 196 17.87 -1.92 -15.93
C PRO A 196 16.70 -2.30 -16.84
N GLU A 197 16.80 -3.44 -17.54
CA GLU A 197 15.79 -3.89 -18.49
C GLU A 197 14.46 -4.19 -17.79
N GLN A 198 14.50 -4.96 -16.70
CA GLN A 198 13.30 -5.27 -15.92
C GLN A 198 12.71 -4.04 -15.25
N LEU A 199 13.55 -3.12 -14.74
CA LEU A 199 13.08 -1.88 -14.13
C LEU A 199 12.39 -0.98 -15.16
N CYS A 200 12.98 -0.80 -16.35
CA CYS A 200 12.35 -0.03 -17.42
C CYS A 200 11.03 -0.67 -17.86
N SER A 201 11.01 -1.99 -18.09
CA SER A 201 9.79 -2.71 -18.49
C SER A 201 8.65 -2.57 -17.48
N ARG A 202 8.97 -2.60 -16.18
CA ARG A 202 7.98 -2.36 -15.11
C ARG A 202 7.42 -0.94 -15.15
N ILE A 203 8.30 0.06 -15.29
CA ILE A 203 7.91 1.48 -15.37
C ILE A 203 7.01 1.70 -16.58
N GLU A 204 7.41 1.21 -17.76
CA GLU A 204 6.64 1.31 -19.00
C GLU A 204 5.27 0.61 -18.85
N THR A 205 5.23 -0.57 -18.23
CA THR A 205 3.96 -1.28 -17.96
C THR A 205 3.03 -0.50 -17.04
N ILE A 206 3.56 0.12 -15.97
CA ILE A 206 2.75 0.94 -15.06
C ILE A 206 2.26 2.21 -15.78
N HIS A 207 3.12 2.84 -16.58
CA HIS A 207 2.73 4.01 -17.38
C HIS A 207 1.60 3.69 -18.38
N HIS A 208 1.58 2.50 -18.97
CA HIS A 208 0.46 2.08 -19.83
C HIS A 208 -0.89 1.98 -19.08
N LEU A 209 -0.89 2.01 -17.74
CA LEU A 209 -2.09 2.06 -16.92
C LEU A 209 -2.43 3.49 -16.47
N ALA A 210 -1.71 4.51 -16.92
CA ALA A 210 -1.82 5.89 -16.42
C ALA A 210 -3.24 6.44 -16.41
N ASP A 211 -4.09 6.12 -17.38
CA ASP A 211 -5.49 6.62 -17.41
C ASP A 211 -6.40 5.94 -16.38
N ARG A 212 -5.92 4.86 -15.76
CA ARG A 212 -6.67 4.04 -14.80
C ARG A 212 -6.19 4.20 -13.36
N TYR A 213 -5.18 5.03 -13.10
CA TYR A 213 -4.79 5.34 -11.73
C TYR A 213 -4.48 6.81 -11.47
N GLU A 214 -4.66 7.21 -10.23
CA GLU A 214 -4.27 8.51 -9.67
C GLU A 214 -3.29 8.29 -8.51
N ILE A 215 -2.47 9.30 -8.23
CA ILE A 215 -1.48 9.26 -7.15
C ILE A 215 -1.57 10.56 -6.35
N LEU A 216 -1.77 10.43 -5.04
CA LEU A 216 -1.99 11.51 -4.09
C LEU A 216 -0.89 11.49 -3.00
N ASN A 217 -0.71 12.63 -2.34
CA ASN A 217 0.19 12.80 -1.19
C ASN A 217 -0.56 13.56 -0.08
N GLN A 218 -1.69 12.99 0.34
CA GLN A 218 -2.60 13.53 1.35
C GLN A 218 -2.49 12.74 2.66
N ASP A 219 -3.06 13.29 3.74
CA ASP A 219 -3.23 12.53 4.97
C ASP A 219 -4.16 11.34 4.70
N ALA A 220 -3.75 10.16 5.17
CA ALA A 220 -4.48 8.94 4.87
C ALA A 220 -5.87 8.91 5.50
N CYS A 221 -6.07 9.53 6.68
CA CYS A 221 -7.39 9.59 7.31
C CYS A 221 -8.34 10.52 6.54
N GLU A 222 -7.82 11.66 6.05
CA GLU A 222 -8.60 12.57 5.19
C GLU A 222 -9.06 11.85 3.92
N LEU A 223 -8.15 11.15 3.23
CA LEU A 223 -8.51 10.40 2.02
C LEU A 223 -9.53 9.27 2.30
N ILE A 224 -9.40 8.57 3.43
CA ILE A 224 -10.37 7.53 3.83
C ILE A 224 -11.76 8.14 4.00
N GLU A 225 -11.86 9.28 4.69
CA GLU A 225 -13.12 9.98 4.92
C GLU A 225 -13.76 10.48 3.63
N GLU A 226 -12.96 11.06 2.72
CA GLU A 226 -13.41 11.53 1.40
C GLU A 226 -13.92 10.38 0.52
N GLU A 227 -13.19 9.27 0.47
CA GLU A 227 -13.47 8.17 -0.45
C GLU A 227 -14.49 7.15 0.11
N TYR A 228 -14.80 7.19 1.41
CA TYR A 228 -15.78 6.29 2.02
C TYR A 228 -17.17 6.41 1.37
N TRP A 229 -17.54 7.60 0.93
CA TRP A 229 -18.86 7.86 0.34
C TRP A 229 -18.92 7.58 -1.16
N ARG A 230 -17.80 7.21 -1.79
CA ARG A 230 -17.76 6.96 -3.23
C ARG A 230 -18.40 5.60 -3.56
N PRO A 231 -19.39 5.54 -4.48
CA PRO A 231 -20.03 4.28 -4.83
C PRO A 231 -19.05 3.32 -5.52
N THR A 232 -19.27 2.01 -5.35
CA THR A 232 -18.46 0.94 -5.96
C THR A 232 -16.96 1.02 -5.64
N THR A 233 -16.65 1.39 -4.39
CA THR A 233 -15.29 1.60 -3.90
C THR A 233 -14.94 0.57 -2.83
N THR A 234 -13.70 0.09 -2.90
CA THR A 234 -13.06 -0.63 -1.80
C THR A 234 -11.85 0.17 -1.34
N ILE A 235 -11.75 0.41 -0.03
CA ILE A 235 -10.59 1.05 0.60
C ILE A 235 -9.72 -0.05 1.23
N PHE A 236 -8.53 -0.24 0.66
CA PHE A 236 -7.53 -1.15 1.18
C PHE A 236 -6.55 -0.40 2.09
N ILE A 237 -6.66 -0.65 3.39
CA ILE A 237 -5.95 0.09 4.44
C ILE A 237 -4.82 -0.80 4.99
N ASP A 238 -3.57 -0.43 4.70
CA ASP A 238 -2.35 -1.11 5.18
C ASP A 238 -1.42 -0.12 5.90
N PRO A 239 -1.81 0.38 7.09
CA PRO A 239 -1.06 1.39 7.81
C PRO A 239 0.27 0.83 8.35
N PRO A 240 1.18 1.70 8.81
CA PRO A 240 2.39 1.27 9.50
C PRO A 240 2.07 0.31 10.66
N TYR A 241 2.70 -0.86 10.69
CA TYR A 241 2.48 -1.88 11.74
C TYR A 241 2.93 -1.41 13.12
N VAL A 242 2.28 -1.90 14.19
CA VAL A 242 2.59 -1.49 15.57
C VAL A 242 3.99 -1.93 15.98
N ALA A 243 4.30 -3.21 15.85
CA ALA A 243 5.57 -3.76 16.32
C ALA A 243 6.74 -3.46 15.37
N LYS A 244 6.46 -3.41 14.06
CA LYS A 244 7.50 -3.29 13.03
C LYS A 244 7.59 -1.90 12.40
N GLY A 245 6.66 -0.99 12.67
CA GLY A 245 6.51 0.27 11.93
C GLY A 245 7.79 1.08 11.84
N LYS A 246 8.41 1.36 13.00
CA LYS A 246 9.67 2.11 13.13
C LYS A 246 10.85 1.51 12.37
N SER A 247 10.81 0.22 12.09
CA SER A 247 11.89 -0.52 11.41
C SER A 247 11.66 -0.72 9.92
N LEU A 248 10.50 -0.32 9.39
CA LEU A 248 10.13 -0.60 7.99
C LEU A 248 9.74 0.65 7.24
N TYR A 249 9.08 1.60 7.90
CA TYR A 249 8.51 2.78 7.26
C TYR A 249 9.23 4.05 7.69
N ARG A 250 9.26 5.04 6.81
CA ARG A 250 9.82 6.36 7.10
C ARG A 250 8.88 7.17 7.99
N HIS A 251 7.60 7.15 7.64
CA HIS A 251 6.50 7.65 8.46
C HIS A 251 5.84 6.45 9.14
N TYR A 252 5.86 6.44 10.47
CA TYR A 252 5.27 5.38 11.28
C TYR A 252 4.30 5.99 12.27
N TYR A 253 3.32 5.19 12.69
CA TYR A 253 2.33 5.61 13.67
C TYR A 253 2.86 5.44 15.09
N ASP A 254 2.57 6.42 15.94
CA ASP A 254 2.51 6.21 17.38
C ASP A 254 1.15 5.64 17.80
N GLU A 255 1.00 5.31 19.09
CA GLU A 255 -0.25 4.73 19.61
C GLU A 255 -1.45 5.67 19.39
N SER A 256 -1.27 7.00 19.46
CA SER A 256 -2.34 7.97 19.26
C SER A 256 -2.80 8.01 17.80
N GLU A 257 -1.89 7.85 16.84
CA GLU A 257 -2.22 7.76 15.41
C GLU A 257 -2.97 6.45 15.10
N HIS A 258 -2.62 5.34 15.76
CA HIS A 258 -3.41 4.11 15.68
C HIS A 258 -4.84 4.28 16.20
N TYR A 259 -5.02 4.97 17.33
CA TYR A 259 -6.36 5.31 17.85
C TYR A 259 -7.12 6.25 16.92
N ARG A 260 -6.46 7.26 16.34
CA ARG A 260 -7.08 8.18 15.37
C ARG A 260 -7.67 7.41 14.19
N LEU A 261 -6.90 6.50 13.58
CA LEU A 261 -7.39 5.68 12.48
C LEU A 261 -8.56 4.78 12.93
N GLN A 262 -8.45 4.14 14.09
CA GLN A 262 -9.51 3.28 14.60
C GLN A 262 -10.81 4.04 14.86
N LEU A 263 -10.75 5.22 15.50
CA LEU A 263 -11.91 6.08 15.76
C LEU A 263 -12.60 6.52 14.46
N LEU A 264 -11.83 6.87 13.44
CA LEU A 264 -12.37 7.19 12.12
C LEU A 264 -13.14 5.98 11.55
N LEU A 265 -12.51 4.80 11.53
CA LEU A 265 -13.14 3.60 10.95
C LEU A 265 -14.38 3.15 11.73
N ASP A 266 -14.37 3.27 13.06
CA ASP A 266 -15.55 2.99 13.90
C ASP A 266 -16.69 3.99 13.61
N SER A 267 -16.37 5.27 13.44
CA SER A 267 -17.36 6.30 13.09
C SER A 267 -17.98 6.04 11.73
N LEU A 268 -17.18 5.69 10.73
CA LEU A 268 -17.67 5.35 9.39
C LEU A 268 -18.50 4.06 9.41
N HIS A 269 -18.05 3.04 10.15
CA HIS A 269 -18.77 1.78 10.32
C HIS A 269 -20.13 1.93 11.01
N SER A 270 -20.22 2.82 12.00
CA SER A 270 -21.46 3.11 12.72
C SER A 270 -22.44 3.96 11.88
N GLY A 271 -21.89 4.62 10.85
CA GLY A 271 -22.58 5.43 9.86
C GLY A 271 -23.45 4.66 8.86
N THR A 272 -23.94 5.40 7.86
CA THR A 272 -24.60 4.79 6.69
C THR A 272 -23.58 3.99 5.87
N PRO A 273 -23.89 2.77 5.40
CA PRO A 273 -22.95 1.94 4.65
C PRO A 273 -22.42 2.64 3.39
N GLY A 274 -21.10 2.84 3.35
CA GLY A 274 -20.37 3.39 2.21
C GLY A 274 -19.49 2.34 1.51
N ALA A 275 -18.24 2.69 1.30
CA ALA A 275 -17.22 1.86 0.68
C ALA A 275 -16.94 0.59 1.49
N ASP A 276 -16.58 -0.50 0.80
CA ASP A 276 -16.04 -1.68 1.46
C ASP A 276 -14.64 -1.36 2.03
N ILE A 277 -14.31 -1.91 3.19
CA ILE A 277 -13.04 -1.65 3.86
C ILE A 277 -12.34 -2.97 4.17
N ILE A 278 -11.08 -3.03 3.74
CA ILE A 278 -10.17 -4.14 4.02
C ILE A 278 -8.97 -3.56 4.76
N LEU A 279 -8.93 -3.76 6.07
CA LEU A 279 -7.85 -3.33 6.94
C LEU A 279 -6.87 -4.49 7.19
N THR A 280 -5.57 -4.21 7.18
CA THR A 280 -4.55 -5.18 7.56
C THR A 280 -3.60 -4.63 8.62
N TYR A 281 -3.19 -5.47 9.56
CA TYR A 281 -2.24 -5.14 10.62
C TYR A 281 -1.34 -6.33 10.96
N ASP A 282 -0.23 -6.09 11.66
CA ASP A 282 0.40 -7.16 12.44
C ASP A 282 -0.52 -7.59 13.59
N ASN A 283 -0.53 -8.89 13.93
CA ASN A 283 -1.23 -9.27 15.15
C ASN A 283 -0.49 -8.73 16.38
N ALA A 284 -1.01 -7.64 16.95
CA ALA A 284 -0.49 -6.98 18.12
C ALA A 284 -1.60 -6.77 19.16
N PRO A 285 -1.29 -6.88 20.48
CA PRO A 285 -2.28 -6.68 21.53
C PRO A 285 -3.02 -5.34 21.47
N LEU A 286 -2.35 -4.28 21.00
CA LEU A 286 -2.99 -2.98 20.77
C LEU A 286 -4.14 -3.10 19.76
N ILE A 287 -3.90 -3.76 18.63
CA ILE A 287 -4.89 -3.89 17.55
C ILE A 287 -6.07 -4.76 17.97
N GLU A 288 -5.81 -5.90 18.63
CA GLU A 288 -6.87 -6.75 19.21
C GLU A 288 -7.71 -6.00 20.26
N ARG A 289 -7.10 -5.03 20.98
CA ARG A 289 -7.81 -4.21 21.98
C ARG A 289 -8.68 -3.11 21.35
N ILE A 290 -8.19 -2.41 20.34
CA ILE A 290 -8.87 -1.20 19.82
C ILE A 290 -9.93 -1.52 18.76
N TYR A 291 -9.81 -2.63 18.02
CA TYR A 291 -10.80 -3.00 16.99
C TYR A 291 -11.78 -4.07 17.50
N GLN A 292 -12.99 -3.66 17.85
CA GLN A 292 -14.03 -4.54 18.44
C GLN A 292 -15.12 -4.97 17.46
N TYR A 293 -15.39 -4.18 16.42
CA TYR A 293 -16.50 -4.39 15.49
C TYR A 293 -16.21 -5.16 14.19
N PRO A 294 -15.00 -5.12 13.58
CA PRO A 294 -14.80 -5.73 12.28
C PRO A 294 -14.87 -7.26 12.30
N SER A 295 -15.05 -7.85 11.12
CA SER A 295 -14.84 -9.27 10.91
C SER A 295 -13.34 -9.55 10.93
N ILE A 296 -12.86 -10.26 11.95
CA ILE A 296 -11.42 -10.51 12.15
C ILE A 296 -11.01 -11.84 11.52
N GLU A 297 -9.95 -11.82 10.72
CA GLU A 297 -9.31 -12.99 10.14
C GLU A 297 -7.82 -13.01 10.46
N LYS A 298 -7.28 -14.20 10.78
CA LYS A 298 -5.86 -14.38 11.08
C LYS A 298 -5.16 -15.05 9.89
N LEU A 299 -4.11 -14.41 9.40
CA LEU A 299 -3.32 -14.87 8.27
C LEU A 299 -1.89 -15.20 8.72
N CYS A 300 -1.59 -16.49 8.84
CA CYS A 300 -0.24 -16.97 9.16
C CYS A 300 0.67 -16.89 7.94
N ARG A 301 1.81 -16.22 8.09
CA ARG A 301 2.83 -16.08 7.05
C ARG A 301 4.18 -16.60 7.51
N VAL A 302 4.82 -17.37 6.64
CA VAL A 302 6.25 -17.65 6.70
C VAL A 302 6.97 -16.54 5.94
N TYR A 303 7.60 -15.64 6.69
CA TYR A 303 8.50 -14.65 6.13
C TYR A 303 9.85 -15.32 5.87
N SER A 304 10.29 -15.30 4.61
CA SER A 304 11.68 -15.67 4.28
C SER A 304 12.59 -14.57 4.83
N ILE A 305 13.55 -14.95 5.67
CA ILE A 305 14.64 -14.08 6.14
C ILE A 305 15.49 -13.67 4.94
#